data_AF-V4P1E7-F1
#
_entry.id   AF-V4P1E7-F1
#
_cell.length_a   1.000
_cell.length_b   1.000
_cell.length_c   1.000
_cell.angle_alpha   90.00
_cell.angle_beta   90.00
_cell.angle_gamma   90.00
#
_symmetry.space_group_name_H-M   'P 1'
#
loop_
_entity.id
_entity.type
_entity.pdbx_description
1 polymer ?
#
loop_
_entity_poly.entity_id
_entity_poly.type
_entity_poly.pdbx_seq_one_letter_code
_entity_poly.pdbx_strand_id
1 'polypeptide(L)'
;MALNPEFVFQQKYISIPLKRALGLPDDVWSLVLNDSLDSAYFLNGDFRPQTIALKPDVRPLVDLALRQKREAELALPRELRPRYLAEVG
;
A
#
# COMPACT_ATOMS: atom_id res chain seq x y z
N MET A 1 15.29 3.43 8.87
CA MET A 1 14.04 2.84 8.36
C MET A 1 14.24 2.55 6.89
N ALA A 2 14.12 1.29 6.48
CA ALA A 2 13.95 0.97 5.07
C ALA A 2 12.46 1.07 4.74
N LEU A 3 12.14 1.68 3.60
CA LEU A 3 10.81 1.65 3.04
C LEU A 3 10.84 0.58 1.95
N ASN A 4 10.13 -0.51 2.14
CA ASN A 4 9.99 -1.50 1.09
C ASN A 4 8.98 -1.00 0.04
N PRO A 5 9.36 -0.87 -1.25
CA PRO A 5 8.49 -0.37 -2.31
C PRO A 5 7.22 -1.23 -2.50
N GLU A 6 7.23 -2.48 -2.03
CA GLU A 6 6.06 -3.34 -2.05
C GLU A 6 4.92 -2.79 -1.18
N PHE A 7 5.27 -2.19 -0.03
CA PHE A 7 4.33 -1.59 0.93
C PHE A 7 3.81 -0.20 0.50
N VAL A 8 4.07 0.21 -0.73
CA VAL A 8 3.51 1.43 -1.32
C VAL A 8 2.21 1.09 -2.06
N PHE A 9 1.10 1.61 -1.57
CA PHE A 9 -0.22 1.44 -2.16
C PHE A 9 -0.69 2.77 -2.77
N GLN A 10 -0.94 2.76 -4.07
CA GLN A 10 -1.65 3.83 -4.76
C GLN A 10 -3.16 3.72 -4.51
N GLN A 11 -3.89 4.83 -4.69
CA GLN A 11 -5.34 4.91 -4.45
C GLN A 11 -6.14 3.69 -4.97
N LYS A 12 -5.87 3.26 -6.20
CA LYS A 12 -6.53 2.11 -6.85
C LYS A 12 -6.33 0.76 -6.13
N TYR A 13 -5.29 0.63 -5.30
CA TYR A 13 -4.98 -0.57 -4.53
C TYR A 13 -5.40 -0.47 -3.06
N ILE A 14 -5.91 0.69 -2.63
CA ILE A 14 -6.35 0.90 -1.24
C ILE A 14 -7.84 0.57 -1.13
N SER A 15 -8.12 -0.67 -0.76
CA SER A 15 -9.50 -1.18 -0.61
C SER A 15 -10.14 -0.73 0.70
N ILE A 16 -11.48 -0.70 0.75
CA ILE A 16 -12.24 -0.40 1.99
C ILE A 16 -11.87 -1.37 3.13
N PRO A 17 -11.75 -2.70 2.91
CA PRO A 17 -11.28 -3.61 3.93
C PRO A 17 -9.90 -3.24 4.48
N LEU A 18 -8.96 -2.84 3.61
CA LEU A 18 -7.62 -2.42 4.03
C LEU A 18 -7.67 -1.14 4.88
N LYS A 19 -8.47 -0.14 4.48
CA LYS A 19 -8.65 1.09 5.27
C LYS A 19 -9.16 0.79 6.67
N ARG A 20 -10.22 -0.02 6.78
CA ARG A 20 -10.81 -0.41 8.07
C ARG A 20 -9.85 -1.21 8.94
N ALA A 21 -9.11 -2.14 8.34
CA ALA A 21 -8.12 -2.94 9.02
C ALA A 21 -7.01 -2.09 9.66
N LEU A 22 -6.52 -1.12 8.89
CA LEU A 22 -5.42 -0.25 9.31
C LEU A 22 -5.87 0.98 10.10
N GLY A 23 -7.19 1.19 10.26
CA GLY A 23 -7.73 2.39 10.92
C GLY A 23 -7.50 3.67 10.13
N LEU A 24 -7.39 3.56 8.80
CA LEU A 24 -7.17 4.70 7.92
C LEU A 24 -8.49 5.43 7.62
N PRO A 25 -8.45 6.76 7.40
CA PRO A 25 -9.63 7.52 7.01
C PRO A 25 -10.07 7.21 5.56
N ASP A 26 -11.28 7.60 5.20
CA ASP A 26 -11.85 7.29 3.89
C ASP A 26 -11.17 8.06 2.74
N ASP A 27 -10.56 9.20 3.02
CA ASP A 27 -9.95 10.12 2.05
C ASP A 27 -8.48 9.81 1.73
N VAL A 28 -7.98 8.61 2.06
CA VAL A 28 -6.60 8.22 1.75
C VAL A 28 -6.35 8.17 0.25
N TRP A 29 -5.36 8.94 -0.21
CA TRP A 29 -4.90 9.02 -1.58
C TRP A 29 -3.77 8.02 -1.89
N SER A 30 -2.76 7.95 -1.01
CA SER A 30 -1.65 7.00 -1.13
C SER A 30 -1.20 6.57 0.24
N LEU A 31 -0.74 5.32 0.36
CA LEU A 31 -0.36 4.71 1.62
C LEU A 31 1.01 4.05 1.50
N VAL A 32 1.83 4.21 2.53
CA VAL A 32 3.14 3.59 2.67
C VAL A 32 3.21 2.97 4.06
N LEU A 33 3.53 1.69 4.14
CA LEU A 33 3.74 1.00 5.41
C LEU A 33 5.24 0.83 5.65
N ASN A 34 5.66 0.87 6.92
CA ASN A 34 7.02 0.49 7.29
C ASN A 34 7.18 -1.04 7.37
N ASP A 35 8.41 -1.54 7.29
CA ASP A 35 8.66 -3.00 7.27
C ASP A 35 8.18 -3.74 8.53
N SER A 36 8.18 -3.02 9.65
CA SER A 36 7.75 -3.52 10.95
C SER A 36 6.22 -3.53 11.11
N LEU A 37 5.47 -2.92 10.18
CA LEU A 37 4.01 -2.77 10.19
C LEU A 37 3.43 -2.19 11.50
N ASP A 38 4.20 -1.35 12.18
CA ASP A 38 3.74 -0.61 13.35
C ASP A 38 3.20 0.78 12.97
N SER A 39 3.57 1.29 11.79
CA SER A 39 3.22 2.65 11.36
C SER A 39 2.82 2.70 9.88
N ALA A 40 1.83 3.55 9.59
CA ALA A 40 1.39 3.88 8.24
C ALA A 40 1.54 5.38 7.97
N TYR A 41 2.13 5.69 6.83
CA TYR A 41 2.29 7.03 6.29
C TYR A 41 1.37 7.17 5.09
N PHE A 42 0.54 8.22 5.04
CA PHE A 42 -0.38 8.38 3.93
C PHE A 42 -0.57 9.84 3.54
N LEU A 43 -0.96 10.06 2.28
CA LEU A 43 -1.49 11.34 1.82
C LEU A 43 -3.01 11.28 1.92
N ASN A 44 -3.62 12.32 2.46
CA ASN A 44 -5.07 12.48 2.50
C ASN A 44 -5.59 13.12 1.19
N GLY A 45 -6.90 13.40 1.10
CA GLY A 45 -7.51 13.96 -0.11
C GLY A 45 -6.98 15.34 -0.51
N ASP A 46 -6.41 16.08 0.45
CA ASP A 46 -5.78 17.39 0.25
C ASP A 46 -4.27 17.29 -0.01
N PHE A 47 -3.74 16.08 -0.26
CA PHE A 47 -2.31 15.80 -0.42
C PHE A 47 -1.45 16.18 0.79
N ARG A 48 -2.03 16.21 1.99
CA ARG A 48 -1.30 16.43 3.23
C ARG A 48 -0.76 15.10 3.77
N PRO A 49 0.54 15.04 4.12
CA PRO A 49 1.11 13.85 4.74
C PRO A 49 0.57 13.68 6.17
N GLN A 50 0.19 12.45 6.47
CA GLN A 50 -0.33 12.01 7.76
C GLN A 50 0.40 10.74 8.19
N THR A 51 0.40 10.47 9.48
CA THR A 51 0.99 9.24 10.06
C THR A 51 0.09 8.71 11.14
N ILE A 52 -0.12 7.40 11.14
CA ILE A 52 -0.86 6.70 12.19
C ILE A 52 -0.08 5.48 12.67
N ALA A 53 -0.23 5.18 13.96
CA ALA A 53 0.17 3.90 14.51
C ALA A 53 -0.83 2.82 14.09
N LEU A 54 -0.33 1.65 13.72
CA LEU A 54 -1.12 0.52 13.31
C LEU A 54 -1.46 -0.36 14.52
N LYS A 55 -2.58 -1.06 14.40
CA LYS A 55 -2.97 -2.08 15.37
C LYS A 55 -2.00 -3.27 15.28
N PRO A 56 -1.81 -4.02 16.38
CA PRO A 56 -1.16 -5.32 16.30
C PRO A 56 -1.93 -6.25 15.33
N ASP A 57 -1.23 -7.22 14.77
CA ASP A 57 -1.79 -8.28 13.92
C ASP A 57 -2.35 -7.84 12.55
N VAL A 58 -1.90 -6.70 12.00
CA VAL A 58 -2.28 -6.27 10.64
C VAL A 58 -1.60 -7.06 9.52
N ARG A 59 -0.57 -7.86 9.84
CA ARG A 59 0.26 -8.58 8.87
C ARG A 59 -0.53 -9.42 7.86
N PRO A 60 -1.51 -10.27 8.25
CA PRO A 60 -2.25 -11.10 7.30
C PRO A 60 -3.05 -10.27 6.29
N LEU A 61 -3.54 -9.09 6.71
CA LEU A 61 -4.34 -8.19 5.88
C LEU A 61 -3.47 -7.41 4.91
N VAL A 62 -2.28 -7.01 5.36
CA VAL A 62 -1.27 -6.40 4.49
C VAL A 62 -0.79 -7.40 3.44
N ASP A 63 -0.50 -8.64 3.82
CA ASP A 63 -0.07 -9.69 2.89
C ASP A 63 -1.18 -9.99 1.85
N LEU A 64 -2.45 -9.99 2.25
CA LEU A 64 -3.58 -10.11 1.32
C LEU A 64 -3.64 -8.92 0.35
N ALA A 65 -3.51 -7.69 0.85
CA ALA A 65 -3.51 -6.49 0.00
C ALA A 65 -2.34 -6.47 -0.98
N LEU A 66 -1.16 -6.94 -0.56
CA LEU A 66 0.00 -7.11 -1.43
C LEU A 66 -0.27 -8.10 -2.56
N ARG A 67 -0.86 -9.25 -2.25
CA ARG A 67 -1.25 -10.25 -3.27
C ARG A 67 -2.24 -9.65 -4.26
N GLN A 68 -3.27 -8.98 -3.79
CA GLN A 68 -4.27 -8.31 -4.63
C GLN A 68 -3.65 -7.22 -5.52
N LYS A 69 -2.73 -6.40 -4.98
CA LYS A 69 -1.97 -5.41 -5.74
C LYS A 69 -1.17 -6.07 -6.86
N ARG A 70 -0.39 -7.11 -6.54
CA ARG A 70 0.44 -7.84 -7.52
C ARG A 70 -0.43 -8.49 -8.61
N GLU A 71 -1.54 -9.11 -8.24
CA GLU A 71 -2.50 -9.69 -9.21
C GLU A 71 -3.08 -8.62 -10.13
N ALA A 72 -3.48 -7.47 -9.58
CA ALA A 72 -4.00 -6.36 -10.36
C ALA A 72 -2.92 -5.75 -11.29
N GLU A 73 -1.66 -5.68 -10.86
CA GLU A 73 -0.53 -5.25 -11.70
C GLU A 73 -0.20 -6.26 -12.81
N LEU A 74 -0.32 -7.56 -12.53
CA LEU A 74 -0.12 -8.63 -13.51
C LEU A 74 -1.27 -8.73 -14.51
N ALA A 75 -2.50 -8.43 -14.10
CA ALA A 75 -3.67 -8.39 -14.96
C ALA A 75 -3.65 -7.20 -15.96
N LEU A 76 -2.81 -6.18 -15.72
CA LEU A 76 -2.64 -5.10 -16.68
C LEU A 76 -1.91 -5.58 -17.95
N PRO A 77 -2.34 -5.12 -19.14
CA PRO A 77 -1.63 -5.37 -20.40
C PRO A 77 -0.16 -5.03 -20.25
N ARG A 78 0.73 -5.86 -20.82
CA ARG A 78 2.20 -5.73 -20.69
C ARG A 78 2.72 -4.31 -20.99
N GLU A 79 2.01 -3.55 -21.83
CA GLU A 79 2.34 -2.18 -22.25
C GLU A 79 2.09 -1.11 -21.17
N LEU A 80 1.25 -1.40 -20.17
CA LEU A 80 0.88 -0.49 -19.07
C LEU A 80 1.50 -0.88 -17.73
N ARG A 81 2.29 -1.96 -17.69
CA ARG A 81 3.02 -2.33 -16.48
C ARG A 81 4.12 -1.30 -16.23
N PRO A 82 4.16 -0.64 -15.06
CA PRO A 82 5.28 0.22 -14.73
C PRO A 82 6.56 -0.63 -14.71
N ARG A 83 7.65 -0.10 -15.27
CA ARG A 83 8.94 -0.77 -15.51
C ARG A 83 9.71 -1.15 -14.23
N TYR A 84 9.06 -1.68 -13.20
CA TYR A 84 9.68 -2.01 -11.91
C TYR A 84 10.45 -3.35 -11.89
N LEU A 85 10.52 -4.07 -13.01
CA LEU A 85 11.14 -5.41 -13.08
C LEU A 85 12.33 -5.49 -14.06
N ALA A 86 13.03 -4.39 -14.35
CA ALA A 86 14.11 -4.39 -15.34
C ALA A 86 15.54 -4.23 -14.78
N GLU A 87 15.76 -4.17 -13.46
CA GLU A 87 17.12 -4.00 -12.90
C GLU A 87 17.48 -4.98 -11.77
N VAL A 88 16.94 -6.21 -11.82
CA VAL A 88 17.52 -7.33 -11.05
C VAL A 88 17.63 -8.54 -11.97
N GLY A 89 18.71 -8.58 -12.73
CA GLY A 89 19.09 -9.67 -13.63
C GLY A 89 20.50 -9.46 -14.15
#